data_AF-K9V211-F1
#
_entry.id   AF-K9V211-F1
#
_cell.length_a   1.000
_cell.length_b   1.000
_cell.length_c   1.000
_cell.angle_alpha   90.00
_cell.angle_beta   90.00
_cell.angle_gamma   90.00
#
_symmetry.space_group_name_H-M   'P 1'
#
loop_
_entity.id
_entity.type
_entity.pdbx_description
1 polymer ?
#
loop_
_entity_poly.entity_id
_entity_poly.type
_entity_poly.pdbx_seq_one_letter_code
_entity_poly.pdbx_strand_id
1 'polypeptide(L)' 'MSNILTYHVISGKVMAADVLKLKSAKTVEGSEVKIDASRGVKIDDSTVTSPDVAADNGVIHVIDTVLIPA' A
#
# COMPACT_ATOMS: atom_id res chain seq x y z
N MET A 1 -4.20 18.75 -7.68
CA MET A 1 -2.88 18.08 -7.59
C MET A 1 -2.52 17.61 -6.17
N SER A 2 -3.52 17.27 -5.33
CA SER A 2 -3.27 16.76 -3.97
C SER A 2 -3.56 15.25 -3.81
N ASN A 3 -4.03 14.59 -4.86
CA ASN A 3 -4.54 13.21 -4.80
C ASN A 3 -3.44 12.13 -4.80
N ILE A 4 -2.20 12.46 -5.20
CA ILE A 4 -1.12 11.47 -5.22
C ILE A 4 -0.76 10.99 -3.81
N LEU A 5 -0.79 11.88 -2.81
CA LEU A 5 -0.52 11.52 -1.43
C LEU A 5 -1.65 10.68 -0.84
N THR A 6 -2.91 10.98 -1.16
CA THR A 6 -4.06 10.18 -0.71
C THR A 6 -4.17 8.84 -1.43
N TYR A 7 -3.57 8.69 -2.61
CA TYR A 7 -3.43 7.41 -3.31
C TYR A 7 -2.39 6.48 -2.66
N HIS A 8 -1.40 7.05 -1.97
CA HIS A 8 -0.42 6.26 -1.20
C HIS A 8 -0.91 5.85 0.20
N VAL A 9 -2.07 6.34 0.62
CA VAL A 9 -2.60 6.09 1.97
C VAL A 9 -3.83 5.21 1.89
N ILE A 10 -3.84 4.16 2.71
CA ILE A 10 -5.01 3.31 2.94
C ILE A 10 -5.54 3.63 4.33
N SER A 11 -6.85 3.86 4.45
CA SER A 11 -7.49 4.08 5.74
C SER A 11 -7.54 2.78 6.54
N GLY A 12 -6.76 2.70 7.61
CA GLY A 12 -6.75 1.58 8.55
C GLY A 12 -5.35 1.09 8.89
N LYS A 13 -5.23 0.28 9.94
CA LYS A 13 -4.00 -0.47 10.23
C LYS A 13 -4.04 -1.75 9.42
N VAL A 14 -3.22 -1.80 8.37
CA VAL A 14 -3.04 -3.01 7.55
C VAL A 14 -1.60 -3.49 7.73
N MET A 15 -1.43 -4.57 8.49
CA MET A 15 -0.12 -5.22 8.64
C MET A 15 0.18 -6.09 7.41
N ALA A 16 1.44 -6.42 7.16
CA ALA A 16 1.79 -7.28 6.02
C ALA A 16 1.02 -8.60 6.05
N ALA A 17 0.79 -9.18 7.22
CA ALA A 17 -0.02 -10.39 7.39
C ALA A 17 -1.47 -10.26 6.87
N ASP A 18 -2.05 -9.04 6.93
CA ASP A 18 -3.36 -8.73 6.38
C ASP A 18 -3.27 -8.42 4.88
N VAL A 19 -2.20 -7.72 4.45
CA VAL A 19 -1.89 -7.48 3.04
C VAL A 19 -1.77 -8.80 2.27
N LEU A 20 -1.20 -9.85 2.87
CA LEU A 20 -1.09 -11.18 2.26
C LEU A 20 -2.45 -11.84 1.97
N LYS A 21 -3.52 -11.44 2.68
CA LYS A 21 -4.88 -11.98 2.50
C LYS A 21 -5.72 -11.11 1.56
N LEU A 22 -5.28 -9.88 1.31
CA LEU A 22 -5.96 -8.91 0.46
C LEU A 22 -5.43 -9.01 -0.97
N LYS A 23 -6.33 -8.92 -1.94
CA LYS A 23 -5.98 -8.86 -3.38
C LYS A 23 -6.00 -7.43 -3.92
N SER A 24 -6.70 -6.54 -3.22
CA SER A 24 -6.77 -5.13 -3.49
C SER A 24 -7.07 -4.38 -2.20
N ALA A 25 -6.72 -3.10 -2.16
CA ALA A 25 -7.07 -2.21 -1.07
C ALA A 25 -7.57 -0.88 -1.61
N LYS A 26 -8.55 -0.29 -0.94
CA LYS A 26 -9.09 1.02 -1.30
C LYS A 26 -8.28 2.12 -0.63
N THR A 27 -7.77 3.05 -1.43
CA THR A 27 -7.01 4.21 -0.96
C THR A 27 -7.94 5.28 -0.39
N VAL A 28 -7.39 6.24 0.37
CA VAL A 28 -8.14 7.39 0.90
C VAL A 28 -8.72 8.24 -0.23
N GLU A 29 -8.03 8.28 -1.36
CA GLU A 29 -8.47 8.98 -2.57
C GLU A 29 -9.75 8.37 -3.15
N GLY A 30 -9.98 7.08 -2.92
CA GLY A 30 -11.17 6.34 -3.36
C GLY A 30 -10.87 5.31 -4.44
N SER A 31 -9.71 5.39 -5.08
CA SER A 31 -9.20 4.40 -6.03
C SER A 31 -8.71 3.12 -5.35
N GLU A 32 -8.80 1.98 -6.03
CA GLU A 32 -8.26 0.71 -5.54
C GLU A 32 -6.85 0.47 -6.08
N VAL A 33 -5.96 0.02 -5.21
CA VAL A 33 -4.61 -0.47 -5.55
C VAL A 33 -4.62 -1.99 -5.53
N LYS A 34 -3.95 -2.62 -6.49
CA LYS A 34 -3.85 -4.08 -6.56
C LYS A 34 -2.71 -4.57 -5.68
N ILE A 35 -2.97 -5.61 -4.90
CA ILE A 35 -1.97 -6.21 -4.03
C ILE A 35 -1.67 -7.61 -4.54
N ASP A 36 -0.40 -7.88 -4.84
CA ASP A 36 0.10 -9.21 -5.15
C ASP A 36 1.07 -9.64 -4.07
N ALA A 37 0.74 -10.73 -3.38
CA ALA A 37 1.51 -11.32 -2.29
C ALA A 37 2.20 -12.64 -2.69
N SER A 38 2.13 -13.04 -3.96
CA SER A 38 2.47 -14.40 -4.40
C SER A 38 3.97 -14.70 -4.40
N ARG A 39 4.83 -13.68 -4.58
CA ARG A 39 6.30 -13.81 -4.61
C ARG A 39 7.01 -12.70 -3.82
N GLY A 40 6.31 -12.10 -2.87
CA GLY A 40 6.66 -10.84 -2.23
C GLY A 40 5.50 -9.86 -2.36
N VAL A 41 5.43 -8.87 -1.47
CA VAL A 41 4.33 -7.89 -1.47
C VAL A 41 4.60 -6.84 -2.54
N LYS A 42 3.72 -6.79 -3.55
CA LYS A 42 3.69 -5.77 -4.59
C LYS A 42 2.38 -5.02 -4.53
N ILE A 43 2.44 -3.72 -4.70
CA ILE A 43 1.30 -2.81 -4.74
C ILE A 43 1.33 -2.15 -6.12
N ASP A 44 0.40 -2.54 -6.98
CA ASP A 44 0.41 -2.26 -8.42
C ASP A 44 1.78 -2.58 -9.06
N ASP A 45 2.48 -1.57 -9.59
CA ASP A 45 3.81 -1.71 -10.19
C ASP A 45 4.96 -1.50 -9.18
N SER A 46 4.65 -1.17 -7.92
CA SER A 46 5.64 -0.96 -6.87
C SER A 46 5.92 -2.23 -6.07
N THR A 47 7.17 -2.45 -5.68
CA THR A 47 7.57 -3.56 -4.83
C THR A 47 7.83 -3.06 -3.42
N VAL A 48 7.25 -3.73 -2.42
CA VAL A 48 7.53 -3.44 -1.02
C VAL A 48 8.94 -3.95 -0.69
N THR A 49 9.84 -3.02 -0.38
CA THR A 49 11.23 -3.29 0.00
C THR A 49 11.37 -3.51 1.50
N SER A 50 10.58 -2.80 2.31
CA SER A 50 10.56 -2.96 3.77
C SER A 50 9.12 -2.88 4.29
N PRO A 51 8.48 -4.03 4.57
CA PRO A 51 7.16 -4.07 5.19
C PRO A 51 7.24 -3.87 6.71
N ASP A 52 6.09 -3.58 7.31
CA ASP A 52 5.87 -3.58 8.78
C ASP A 52 6.70 -2.58 9.59
N VAL A 53 6.98 -1.40 9.04
CA VAL A 53 7.59 -0.32 9.81
C VAL A 53 6.53 0.26 10.75
N ALA A 54 6.64 -0.05 12.04
CA ALA A 54 5.71 0.45 13.05
C ALA A 54 5.88 1.97 13.23
N ALA A 55 4.77 2.69 13.10
CA ALA A 55 4.67 4.12 13.37
C ALA A 55 3.59 4.36 14.43
N ASP A 56 3.67 5.48 15.15
CA ASP A 56 2.74 5.80 16.24
C ASP A 56 1.26 5.81 15.78
N ASN A 57 1.03 6.14 14.52
CA ASN A 57 -0.28 6.26 13.89
C ASN A 57 -0.62 5.14 12.90
N GLY A 58 0.22 4.12 12.72
CA GLY A 58 -0.02 3.13 11.68
C GLY A 58 1.11 2.15 11.41
N VAL A 59 1.07 1.56 10.21
CA VAL A 59 2.13 0.71 9.67
C VAL A 59 2.55 1.31 8.35
N ILE A 60 3.84 1.51 8.16
CA ILE A 60 4.43 2.00 6.92
C ILE A 60 5.03 0.81 6.18
N HIS A 61 4.71 0.68 4.90
CA HIS A 61 5.32 -0.26 3.98
C HIS A 61 6.14 0.54 2.97
N VAL A 62 7.46 0.38 2.99
CA VAL A 62 8.37 1.10 2.08
C VAL A 62 8.33 0.43 0.71
N ILE A 63 8.06 1.22 -0.32
CA ILE A 63 8.03 0.79 -1.72
C ILE A 63 9.21 1.40 -2.50
N ASP A 64 9.66 0.70 -3.54
CA ASP A 64 10.75 1.15 -4.42
C ASP A 64 10.31 2.20 -5.46
N THR A 65 9.02 2.24 -5.79
CA THR A 65 8.45 3.00 -6.90
C THR A 65 7.27 3.84 -6.42
N VAL A 66 7.16 5.07 -6.93
CA VAL A 66 6.03 5.97 -6.60
C VAL A 66 4.75 5.46 -7.25
N LEU A 67 3.67 5.38 -6.48
CA LEU A 67 2.33 5.06 -7.00
C LEU A 67 1.76 6.27 -7.74
N ILE A 68 1.53 6.12 -9.04
CA ILE A 68 0.95 7.18 -9.86
C ILE A 68 -0.52 6.82 -10.15
N PRO A 69 -1.49 7.59 -9.64
CA PRO A 69 -2.89 7.39 -10.00
C PRO A 69 -3.10 7.69 -11.50
N ALA A 70 -3.89 6.83 -12.16
CA ALA A 70 -4.23 6.93 -13.58
C ALA A 70 -5.41 7.88 -13.85
#